data_AF-A0A182MSE3-F1
#
_entry.id   AF-A0A182MSE3-F1
#
_cell.length_a   1.000
_cell.length_b   1.000
_cell.length_c   1.000
_cell.angle_alpha   90.00
_cell.angle_beta   90.00
_cell.angle_gamma   90.00
#
_symmetry.space_group_name_H-M   'P 1'
#
loop_
_entity.id
_entity.type
_entity.pdbx_description
1 polymer ?
#
loop_
_entity_poly.entity_id
_entity_poly.type
_entity_poly.pdbx_seq_one_letter_code
_entity_poly.pdbx_strand_id
1 'polypeptide(L)'
;MVSRGLKEYLQIDLLKMHVITAIKTQGRFGKGQGREYTEAYALEYWRPGFTKWKRWKNTRENEILSGNINTYSEVEQALQPIIFASKIRIYPYSQYDRTVCLRAEIIGCEWEEGLISYSIPKGVIRGVEVDLSDRTYDGEGDGDRLVHGLGQLVDGQKGADNFRIDIHGFGKGE
;
A
#
# COMPACT_ATOMS: atom_id res chain seq x y z
N MET A 1 -9.48 -19.59 10.29
CA MET A 1 -9.95 -18.64 11.32
C MET A 1 -8.91 -17.53 11.40
N VAL A 2 -9.31 -16.26 11.41
CA VAL A 2 -8.36 -15.14 11.41
C VAL A 2 -8.41 -14.42 12.75
N SER A 3 -7.27 -13.87 13.15
CA SER A 3 -7.05 -13.21 14.43
C SER A 3 -6.16 -11.98 14.23
N ARG A 4 -5.82 -11.30 15.33
CA ARG A 4 -4.90 -10.14 15.30
C ARG A 4 -3.49 -10.47 14.80
N GLY A 5 -3.12 -11.76 14.74
CA GLY A 5 -1.75 -12.20 14.45
C GLY A 5 -1.33 -12.17 12.98
N LEU A 6 -2.20 -11.76 12.05
CA LEU A 6 -1.89 -11.63 10.60
C LEU A 6 -1.15 -12.85 10.02
N LYS A 7 -1.65 -14.06 10.28
CA LYS A 7 -1.01 -15.31 9.85
C LYS A 7 -1.49 -15.81 8.49
N GLU A 8 -2.80 -15.76 8.28
CA GLU A 8 -3.45 -16.22 7.05
C GLU A 8 -3.41 -15.12 5.98
N TYR A 9 -3.16 -15.48 4.72
CA TYR A 9 -3.15 -14.53 3.61
C TYR A 9 -3.63 -15.13 2.30
N LEU A 10 -4.15 -14.26 1.42
CA LEU A 10 -4.30 -14.51 -0.01
C LEU A 10 -3.12 -13.87 -0.73
N GLN A 11 -2.34 -14.67 -1.47
CA GLN A 11 -1.24 -14.16 -2.30
C GLN A 11 -1.66 -14.12 -3.77
N ILE A 12 -1.38 -13.01 -4.43
CA ILE A 12 -1.64 -12.78 -5.84
C ILE A 12 -0.31 -12.47 -6.52
N ASP A 13 0.03 -13.27 -7.54
CA ASP A 13 1.18 -13.03 -8.42
C ASP A 13 0.66 -12.37 -9.70
N LEU A 14 1.05 -11.12 -9.93
CA LEU A 14 0.65 -10.33 -11.10
C LEU A 14 1.51 -10.65 -12.33
N LEU A 15 2.51 -11.55 -12.19
CA LEU A 15 3.47 -12.00 -13.20
C LEU A 15 4.44 -10.93 -13.72
N LYS A 16 4.02 -9.66 -13.73
CA LYS A 16 4.79 -8.49 -14.11
C LYS A 16 4.70 -7.40 -13.05
N MET A 17 5.59 -6.42 -13.15
CA MET A 17 5.53 -5.22 -12.34
C MET A 17 4.28 -4.40 -12.66
N HIS A 18 3.55 -4.01 -11.62
CA HIS A 18 2.36 -3.16 -11.71
C HIS A 18 2.47 -2.00 -10.72
N VAL A 19 1.80 -0.92 -11.06
CA VAL A 19 1.44 0.17 -10.14
C VAL A 19 0.04 -0.13 -9.62
N ILE A 20 -0.05 -0.45 -8.34
CA ILE A 20 -1.31 -0.78 -7.67
C ILE A 20 -1.77 0.46 -6.92
N THR A 21 -2.95 0.97 -7.30
CA THR A 21 -3.52 2.22 -6.77
C THR A 21 -4.70 1.98 -5.85
N ALA A 22 -5.38 0.84 -5.95
CA ALA A 22 -6.47 0.47 -5.05
C ALA A 22 -6.66 -1.04 -4.93
N ILE A 23 -7.35 -1.45 -3.87
CA ILE A 23 -7.82 -2.82 -3.65
C ILE A 23 -9.33 -2.78 -3.44
N LYS A 24 -10.07 -3.61 -4.17
CA LYS A 24 -11.48 -3.88 -3.88
C LYS A 24 -11.61 -5.19 -3.13
N THR A 25 -12.50 -5.21 -2.15
CA THR A 25 -12.81 -6.44 -1.40
C THR A 25 -14.31 -6.67 -1.33
N GLN A 26 -14.70 -7.94 -1.29
CA GLN A 26 -16.08 -8.39 -1.11
C GLN A 26 -16.15 -9.63 -0.23
N GLY A 27 -17.24 -9.78 0.53
CA GLY A 27 -17.50 -10.97 1.34
C GLY A 27 -18.07 -12.15 0.54
N ARG A 28 -18.41 -13.24 1.23
CA ARG A 28 -19.08 -14.39 0.62
C ARG A 28 -20.58 -14.15 0.56
N PHE A 29 -21.12 -13.79 -0.61
CA PHE A 29 -22.57 -13.60 -0.75
C PHE A 29 -23.35 -14.92 -0.59
N GLY A 30 -22.91 -15.99 -1.25
CA GLY A 30 -23.49 -17.33 -1.10
C GLY A 30 -25.00 -17.41 -1.37
N LYS A 31 -25.52 -16.71 -2.38
CA LYS A 31 -26.97 -16.58 -2.68
C LYS A 31 -27.79 -16.06 -1.49
N GLY A 32 -27.20 -15.16 -0.69
CA GLY A 32 -27.82 -14.61 0.52
C GLY A 32 -27.66 -15.47 1.77
N GLN A 33 -27.07 -16.66 1.67
CA GLN A 33 -26.81 -17.54 2.82
C GLN A 33 -25.41 -17.34 3.41
N GLY A 34 -24.54 -16.60 2.73
CA GLY A 34 -23.20 -16.32 3.23
C GLY A 34 -23.20 -15.30 4.37
N ARG A 35 -22.33 -15.52 5.35
CA ARG A 35 -22.21 -14.69 6.57
C ARG A 35 -20.80 -14.18 6.80
N GLU A 36 -19.85 -14.63 5.98
CA GLU A 36 -18.42 -14.43 6.16
C GLU A 36 -17.91 -13.31 5.27
N TYR A 37 -17.18 -12.37 5.86
CA TYR A 37 -16.55 -11.24 5.19
C TYR A 37 -15.35 -10.77 6.01
N THR A 38 -14.46 -10.01 5.38
CA THR A 38 -13.24 -9.47 6.00
C THR A 38 -13.47 -8.01 6.38
N GLU A 39 -13.49 -7.70 7.68
CA GLU A 39 -13.78 -6.34 8.21
C GLU A 39 -12.64 -5.35 8.01
N ALA A 40 -11.42 -5.86 7.99
CA ALA A 40 -10.22 -5.09 7.82
C ALA A 40 -9.11 -6.02 7.33
N TYR A 41 -8.07 -5.46 6.75
CA TYR A 41 -6.94 -6.23 6.25
C TYR A 41 -5.67 -5.41 6.26
N ALA A 42 -4.54 -6.10 6.21
CA ALA A 42 -3.23 -5.50 6.00
C ALA A 42 -2.64 -6.02 4.69
N LEU A 43 -1.71 -5.28 4.10
CA LEU A 43 -1.08 -5.65 2.85
C LEU A 43 0.42 -5.87 3.04
N GLU A 44 0.95 -6.90 2.39
CA GLU A 44 2.37 -6.96 2.07
C GLU A 44 2.57 -7.03 0.57
N TYR A 45 3.68 -6.46 0.10
CA TYR A 45 4.00 -6.47 -1.31
C TYR A 45 5.47 -6.81 -1.54
N TRP A 46 5.75 -7.27 -2.75
CA TRP A 46 7.09 -7.66 -3.16
C TRP A 46 7.33 -7.34 -4.64
N ARG A 47 8.57 -6.93 -4.95
CA ARG A 47 9.06 -6.76 -6.31
C ARG A 47 10.50 -7.28 -6.47
N PRO A 48 10.95 -7.57 -7.70
CA PRO A 48 12.34 -7.89 -7.97
C PRO A 48 13.28 -6.86 -7.34
N GLY A 49 14.35 -7.34 -6.70
CA GLY A 49 15.27 -6.51 -5.91
C GLY A 49 15.01 -6.52 -4.41
N PHE A 50 13.80 -6.90 -3.96
CA PHE A 50 13.52 -7.03 -2.52
C PHE A 50 13.97 -8.39 -1.97
N THR A 51 14.68 -8.37 -0.84
CA THR A 51 15.08 -9.58 -0.10
C THR A 51 13.95 -10.14 0.77
N LYS A 52 12.98 -9.30 1.14
CA LYS A 52 11.82 -9.63 1.97
C LYS A 52 10.56 -8.92 1.50
N TRP A 53 9.41 -9.44 1.88
CA TRP A 53 8.13 -8.74 1.73
C TRP A 53 8.15 -7.44 2.54
N LYS A 54 7.53 -6.39 2.00
CA LYS A 54 7.36 -5.12 2.71
C LYS A 54 5.92 -4.95 3.13
N ARG A 55 5.72 -4.53 4.38
CA ARG A 55 4.41 -4.17 4.95
C ARG A 55 4.01 -2.81 4.39
N TRP A 56 2.81 -2.72 3.84
CA TRP A 56 2.26 -1.43 3.42
C TRP A 56 1.75 -0.66 4.64
N LYS A 57 1.98 0.65 4.61
CA LYS A 57 1.50 1.62 5.58
C LYS A 57 1.20 2.93 4.86
N ASN A 58 0.17 3.64 5.32
CA ASN A 58 -0.10 4.97 4.81
C ASN A 58 0.89 6.01 5.36
N THR A 59 0.78 7.26 4.90
CA THR A 59 1.63 8.39 5.35
C THR A 59 1.49 8.73 6.84
N ARG A 60 0.51 8.14 7.54
CA ARG A 60 0.27 8.26 8.99
C ARG A 60 0.69 7.01 9.76
N GLU A 61 1.48 6.13 9.14
CA GLU A 61 1.97 4.87 9.73
C GLU A 61 0.86 3.86 10.07
N ASN A 62 -0.34 3.99 9.49
CA ASN A 62 -1.40 3.00 9.66
C ASN A 62 -1.28 1.89 8.63
N GLU A 63 -1.23 0.64 9.11
CA GLU A 63 -1.11 -0.57 8.28
C GLU A 63 -2.45 -1.25 7.97
N ILE A 64 -3.48 -0.95 8.77
CA ILE A 64 -4.79 -1.61 8.70
C ILE A 64 -5.72 -0.79 7.81
N LEU A 65 -6.21 -1.44 6.76
CA LEU A 65 -7.21 -0.93 5.83
C LEU A 65 -8.59 -1.46 6.22
N SER A 66 -9.61 -0.61 6.09
CA SER A 66 -10.99 -1.02 6.32
C SER A 66 -11.51 -1.87 5.17
N GLY A 67 -12.15 -2.99 5.50
CA GLY A 67 -12.76 -3.91 4.55
C GLY A 67 -14.28 -3.80 4.54
N ASN A 68 -14.94 -4.95 4.41
CA ASN A 68 -16.38 -5.05 4.25
C ASN A 68 -17.13 -5.01 5.59
N ILE A 69 -18.34 -4.47 5.58
CA ILE A 69 -19.27 -4.52 6.72
C ILE A 69 -20.41 -5.54 6.50
N ASN A 70 -20.47 -6.14 5.31
CA ASN A 70 -21.47 -7.11 4.91
C ASN A 70 -20.91 -8.06 3.83
N THR A 71 -21.73 -9.00 3.35
CA THR A 71 -21.27 -10.06 2.43
C THR A 71 -21.41 -9.75 0.94
N TYR A 72 -22.01 -8.62 0.57
CA TYR A 72 -22.44 -8.33 -0.81
C TYR A 72 -21.99 -6.98 -1.35
N SER A 73 -21.74 -5.98 -0.52
CA SER A 73 -21.20 -4.69 -0.94
C SER A 73 -19.70 -4.81 -1.19
N GLU A 74 -19.27 -4.30 -2.33
CA GLU A 74 -17.85 -4.08 -2.63
C GLU A 74 -17.35 -2.87 -1.85
N VAL A 75 -16.14 -2.96 -1.32
CA VAL A 75 -15.44 -1.85 -0.66
C VAL A 75 -14.12 -1.63 -1.37
N GLU A 76 -13.90 -0.41 -1.84
CA GLU A 76 -12.64 0.01 -2.45
C GLU A 76 -11.80 0.77 -1.43
N GLN A 77 -10.52 0.42 -1.33
CA GLN A 77 -9.51 1.18 -0.59
C GLN A 77 -8.48 1.71 -1.57
N ALA A 78 -8.45 3.03 -1.73
CA ALA A 78 -7.37 3.71 -2.43
C ALA A 78 -6.09 3.64 -1.59
N LEU A 79 -4.99 3.24 -2.23
CA LEU A 79 -3.69 3.09 -1.60
C LEU A 79 -2.91 4.39 -1.74
N GLN A 80 -2.63 5.00 -0.60
CA GLN A 80 -1.72 6.14 -0.51
C GLN A 80 -0.71 5.89 0.62
N PRO A 81 0.55 5.60 0.29
CA PRO A 81 1.14 5.61 -1.05
C PRO A 81 0.69 4.45 -1.93
N ILE A 82 0.76 4.65 -3.26
CA ILE A 82 0.58 3.58 -4.24
C ILE A 82 1.69 2.54 -4.12
N ILE A 83 1.47 1.33 -4.62
CA ILE A 83 2.41 0.21 -4.49
C ILE A 83 2.99 -0.17 -5.85
N PHE A 84 4.32 -0.24 -5.94
CA PHE A 84 5.03 -0.86 -7.07
C PHE A 84 5.37 -2.30 -6.72
N ALA A 85 4.66 -3.26 -7.33
CA ALA A 85 4.81 -4.68 -6.99
C ALA A 85 4.55 -5.63 -8.16
N SER A 86 5.17 -6.80 -8.06
CA SER A 86 4.83 -7.96 -8.90
C SER A 86 3.97 -8.97 -8.14
N LYS A 87 4.02 -8.94 -6.80
CA LYS A 87 3.25 -9.82 -5.93
C LYS A 87 2.68 -9.03 -4.76
N ILE A 88 1.47 -9.37 -4.36
CA ILE A 88 0.78 -8.77 -3.22
C ILE A 88 0.15 -9.86 -2.36
N ARG A 89 0.17 -9.66 -1.04
CA ARG A 89 -0.51 -10.48 -0.05
C ARG A 89 -1.54 -9.63 0.68
N ILE A 90 -2.75 -10.15 0.74
CA ILE A 90 -3.83 -9.58 1.53
C ILE A 90 -3.98 -10.44 2.78
N TYR A 91 -3.76 -9.84 3.94
CA TYR A 91 -3.88 -10.48 5.26
C TYR A 91 -5.19 -10.04 5.90
N PRO A 92 -6.24 -10.88 5.91
CA PRO A 92 -7.46 -10.55 6.64
C PRO A 92 -7.17 -10.34 8.12
N TYR A 93 -7.75 -9.29 8.69
CA TYR A 93 -7.57 -8.88 10.08
C TYR A 93 -8.92 -8.80 10.78
N SER A 94 -8.97 -9.29 12.02
CA SER A 94 -10.10 -9.06 12.92
C SER A 94 -9.61 -8.95 14.36
N GLN A 95 -10.32 -8.15 15.17
CA GLN A 95 -9.99 -7.95 16.58
C GLN A 95 -10.27 -9.18 17.44
N TYR A 96 -11.14 -10.09 16.97
CA TYR A 96 -11.56 -11.31 17.63
C TYR A 96 -11.48 -12.48 16.64
N ASP A 97 -11.36 -13.69 17.16
CA ASP A 97 -11.29 -14.88 16.31
C ASP A 97 -12.61 -15.10 15.57
N ARG A 98 -12.53 -15.08 14.23
CA ARG A 98 -13.70 -15.35 13.39
C ARG A 98 -13.32 -16.03 12.09
N THR A 99 -14.31 -16.69 11.49
CA THR A 99 -14.22 -17.17 10.12
C THR A 99 -14.52 -16.01 9.19
N VAL A 100 -13.65 -15.83 8.19
CA VAL A 100 -13.80 -14.80 7.15
C VAL A 100 -13.71 -15.43 5.78
N CYS A 101 -14.28 -14.73 4.81
CA CYS A 101 -14.05 -14.99 3.40
C CYS A 101 -13.66 -13.67 2.74
N LEU A 102 -12.88 -13.78 1.67
CA LEU A 102 -12.38 -12.64 0.91
C LEU A 102 -12.52 -12.97 -0.58
N ARG A 103 -13.16 -12.07 -1.30
CA ARG A 103 -12.98 -11.88 -2.75
C ARG A 103 -12.27 -10.54 -2.91
N ALA A 104 -11.34 -10.47 -3.84
CA ALA A 104 -10.52 -9.28 -4.01
C ALA A 104 -10.23 -9.02 -5.48
N GLU A 105 -10.21 -7.74 -5.83
CA GLU A 105 -9.73 -7.25 -7.11
C GLU A 105 -8.60 -6.24 -6.87
N ILE A 106 -7.53 -6.35 -7.67
CA ILE A 106 -6.39 -5.43 -7.64
C ILE A 106 -6.62 -4.38 -8.73
N ILE A 107 -6.59 -3.10 -8.36
CA ILE A 107 -6.80 -1.99 -9.28
C ILE A 107 -5.47 -1.28 -9.51
N GLY A 108 -5.12 -1.08 -10.78
CA GLY A 108 -3.84 -0.52 -11.18
C GLY A 108 -3.57 -0.66 -12.68
N CYS A 109 -2.31 -0.47 -13.07
CA CYS A 109 -1.82 -0.67 -14.43
C CYS A 109 -0.44 -1.36 -14.43
N GLU A 110 -0.03 -1.89 -15.60
CA GLU A 110 1.32 -2.43 -15.78
C GLU A 110 2.36 -1.30 -15.66
N TRP A 111 3.49 -1.56 -15.00
CA TRP A 111 4.58 -0.59 -14.87
C TRP A 111 5.54 -0.68 -16.05
N GLU A 112 5.29 0.16 -17.07
CA GLU A 112 6.02 0.12 -18.34
C GLU A 112 7.35 0.91 -18.32
N GLU A 113 7.55 1.83 -17.36
CA GLU A 113 8.77 2.65 -17.29
C GLU A 113 10.04 1.86 -17.01
N GLY A 114 9.92 0.64 -16.45
CA GLY A 114 11.04 -0.27 -16.22
C GLY A 114 12.00 0.14 -15.10
N LEU A 115 11.72 1.25 -14.39
CA LEU A 115 12.51 1.64 -13.23
C LEU A 115 12.31 0.65 -12.08
N ILE A 116 13.41 0.06 -11.60
CA ILE A 116 13.41 -0.94 -10.52
C ILE A 116 13.62 -0.28 -9.15
N SER A 117 14.54 0.70 -9.09
CA SER A 117 14.85 1.52 -7.92
C SER A 117 15.65 2.76 -8.32
N TYR A 118 15.56 3.84 -7.54
CA TYR A 118 16.50 4.97 -7.62
C TYR A 118 17.36 5.07 -6.37
N SER A 119 18.35 5.95 -6.40
CA SER A 119 19.19 6.25 -5.24
C SER A 119 19.50 7.73 -5.17
N ILE A 120 19.09 8.38 -4.08
CA ILE A 120 19.13 9.84 -3.91
C ILE A 120 19.71 10.20 -2.53
N PRO A 121 20.28 11.40 -2.35
CA PRO A 121 20.50 11.94 -1.01
C PRO A 121 19.19 12.02 -0.22
N LYS A 122 19.25 11.91 1.10
CA LYS A 122 18.10 12.16 1.97
C LYS A 122 17.66 13.62 1.84
N GLY A 123 16.36 13.83 1.76
CA GLY A 123 15.79 15.17 1.65
C GLY A 123 16.04 16.03 2.90
N VAL A 124 15.85 17.34 2.74
CA VAL A 124 16.18 18.32 3.77
C VAL A 124 14.93 18.72 4.55
N ILE A 125 15.07 18.74 5.87
CA ILE A 125 14.07 19.30 6.79
C ILE A 125 14.55 20.71 7.20
N ARG A 126 13.77 21.74 6.86
CA ARG A 126 14.04 23.14 7.22
C ARG A 126 12.96 23.65 8.19
N GLY A 127 13.30 23.65 9.47
CA GLY A 127 12.38 24.08 10.54
C GLY A 127 11.21 23.11 10.71
N VAL A 128 10.11 23.60 11.30
CA VAL A 128 8.88 22.80 11.50
C VAL A 128 8.02 22.76 10.23
N GLU A 129 8.19 23.75 9.35
CA GLU A 129 7.29 23.92 8.23
C GLU A 129 7.71 23.12 7.01
N VAL A 130 8.99 22.98 6.66
CA VAL A 130 9.38 22.42 5.36
C VAL A 130 10.11 21.09 5.54
N ASP A 131 9.47 20.02 5.10
CA ASP A 131 10.04 18.67 4.99
C ASP A 131 9.99 18.24 3.52
N LEU A 132 11.16 18.17 2.89
CA LEU A 132 11.36 17.74 1.49
C LEU A 132 11.95 16.33 1.43
N SER A 133 11.77 15.53 2.47
CA SER A 133 12.14 14.12 2.44
C SER A 133 11.16 13.32 1.58
N ASP A 134 11.68 12.25 0.97
CA ASP A 134 10.85 11.26 0.29
C ASP A 134 10.15 10.37 1.33
N ARG A 135 8.94 10.76 1.72
CA ARG A 135 8.21 10.18 2.86
C ARG A 135 7.64 8.81 2.59
N THR A 136 7.51 8.45 1.32
CA THR A 136 6.94 7.17 0.87
C THR A 136 8.00 6.24 0.33
N TYR A 137 9.28 6.64 0.41
CA TYR A 137 10.41 5.84 -0.03
C TYR A 137 10.41 4.48 0.67
N ASP A 138 10.29 3.43 -0.12
CA ASP A 138 10.17 2.08 0.41
C ASP A 138 11.50 1.36 0.57
N GLY A 139 12.62 1.93 0.10
CA GLY A 139 13.95 1.33 0.11
C GLY A 139 14.64 1.39 1.47
N GLU A 140 15.97 1.47 1.43
CA GLU A 140 16.82 1.47 2.62
C GLU A 140 17.59 2.79 2.73
N GLY A 141 17.88 3.20 3.96
CA GLY A 141 18.78 4.33 4.21
C GLY A 141 20.21 3.83 4.37
N ASP A 142 21.12 4.36 3.55
CA ASP A 142 22.56 4.10 3.64
C ASP A 142 23.30 5.43 3.84
N GLY A 143 23.74 5.68 5.07
CA GLY A 143 24.35 6.96 5.45
C GLY A 143 23.42 8.16 5.19
N ASP A 144 23.86 9.07 4.32
CA ASP A 144 23.13 10.25 3.87
C ASP A 144 22.27 10.00 2.62
N ARG A 145 22.15 8.74 2.17
CA ARG A 145 21.41 8.35 0.96
C ARG A 145 20.24 7.43 1.25
N LEU A 146 19.33 7.41 0.29
CA LEU A 146 18.24 6.44 0.12
C LEU A 146 18.60 5.56 -1.08
N VAL A 147 18.54 4.25 -0.94
CA VAL A 147 18.96 3.25 -1.94
C VAL A 147 17.96 2.09 -2.07
N HIS A 148 17.95 1.39 -3.20
CA HIS A 148 17.16 0.17 -3.44
C HIS A 148 15.62 0.29 -3.26
N GLY A 149 15.07 1.48 -3.51
CA GLY A 149 13.65 1.76 -3.34
C GLY A 149 13.05 2.63 -4.43
N LEU A 150 11.73 2.82 -4.30
CA LEU A 150 10.91 3.75 -5.05
C LEU A 150 10.09 4.56 -4.04
N GLY A 151 9.59 5.72 -4.45
CA GLY A 151 8.91 6.68 -3.58
C GLY A 151 8.31 7.82 -4.39
N GLN A 152 8.23 9.00 -3.79
CA GLN A 152 7.47 10.14 -4.32
C GLN A 152 7.94 10.64 -5.70
N LEU A 153 9.21 10.42 -6.07
CA LEU A 153 9.74 10.90 -7.34
C LEU A 153 9.12 10.21 -8.57
N VAL A 154 8.45 9.08 -8.38
CA VAL A 154 7.90 8.25 -9.46
C VAL A 154 6.45 7.84 -9.19
N ASP A 155 5.80 8.39 -8.16
CA ASP A 155 4.44 7.99 -7.76
C ASP A 155 3.33 8.63 -8.61
N GLY A 156 3.71 9.40 -9.64
CA GLY A 156 2.80 10.09 -10.54
C GLY A 156 2.10 11.31 -9.94
N GLN A 157 2.36 11.65 -8.68
CA GLN A 157 1.80 12.83 -8.03
C GLN A 157 2.70 14.05 -8.28
N LYS A 158 2.07 15.19 -8.53
CA LYS A 158 2.76 16.47 -8.67
C LYS A 158 2.43 17.36 -7.48
N GLY A 159 3.46 17.98 -6.91
CA GLY A 159 3.29 18.99 -5.88
C GLY A 159 2.54 20.23 -6.40
N ALA A 160 2.03 21.03 -5.47
CA ALA A 160 1.55 22.36 -5.79
C ALA A 160 2.72 23.31 -6.09
N ASP A 161 2.50 24.34 -6.90
CA ASP A 161 3.52 25.36 -7.22
C ASP A 161 4.19 25.97 -5.98
N ASN A 162 3.44 26.06 -4.88
CA ASN A 162 3.96 26.47 -3.59
C ASN A 162 4.32 25.25 -2.74
N PHE A 163 5.59 24.85 -2.79
CA PHE A 163 6.15 23.76 -1.97
C PHE A 163 5.98 23.94 -0.46
N ARG A 164 5.59 25.13 0.04
CA ARG A 164 5.25 25.30 1.46
C ARG A 164 3.85 24.81 1.82
N ILE A 165 3.01 24.48 0.85
CA ILE A 165 1.63 24.07 1.06
C ILE A 165 1.52 22.56 0.85
N ASP A 166 1.04 21.84 1.86
CA ASP A 166 0.71 20.40 1.77
C ASP A 166 -0.81 20.21 2.01
N ILE A 167 -1.61 20.61 1.01
CA ILE A 167 -3.08 20.54 1.09
C ILE A 167 -3.58 19.10 1.26
N HIS A 168 -2.85 18.13 0.73
CA HIS A 168 -3.29 16.73 0.68
C HIS A 168 -2.63 15.84 1.74
N GLY A 169 -1.62 16.33 2.47
CA GLY A 169 -0.89 15.55 3.48
C GLY A 169 -0.02 14.45 2.88
N PHE A 170 0.36 14.59 1.61
CA PHE A 170 1.18 13.62 0.88
C PHE A 170 2.67 13.95 0.94
N GLY A 171 3.04 15.06 1.59
CA GLY A 171 4.39 15.61 1.57
C GLY A 171 4.47 16.80 0.63
N LYS A 172 5.43 17.68 0.92
CA LYS A 172 5.67 18.89 0.12
C LYS A 172 6.41 18.47 -1.13
N GLY A 173 5.78 18.65 -2.29
CA GLY A 173 6.44 18.39 -3.57
C GLY A 173 7.59 19.37 -3.80
N GLU A 174 8.60 18.90 -4.53
CA GLU A 174 9.69 19.74 -5.06
C GLU A 174 9.26 20.52 -6.31
#